data_AF-A0A9X4KYV9-F1
#
_entry.id   AF-A0A9X4KYV9-F1
#
_cell.length_a   1.000
_cell.length_b   1.000
_cell.length_c   1.000
_cell.angle_alpha   90.00
_cell.angle_beta   90.00
_cell.angle_gamma   90.00
#
_symmetry.space_group_name_H-M   'P 1'
#
loop_
_entity.id
_entity.type
_entity.pdbx_description
1 polymer ?
#
loop_
_entity_poly.entity_id
_entity_poly.type
_entity_poly.pdbx_seq_one_letter_code
_entity_poly.pdbx_strand_id
1 'polypeptide(L)'
;MQNRAEECGCVERLFVSIRDFGDDRGFGAWLFVSIREFRDDRGFGMWLFVSIPDFRVDRGFGAWPFVSNRDFRDDRGFGMWLFVSIRDFRDDRGFGMWLFVSIRDFRVDRGFGAWLFVSIRDFRVDRGFGAWLFVSIPDFRVDRGFGAWPFVSNRDFRDDRGFGMWLFVSIRDFRDDRGFGMWLFVSIRDFRVDRGFGAWLFVSIRDFRVDRGFGMWLFASIRGYLPLCRTTGGVCFRSASFGK
;
A
#
# COMPACT_ATOMS: atom_id res chain seq x y z
N MET A 1 8.70 40.31 -0.12
CA MET A 1 7.26 40.57 -0.12
C MET A 1 6.58 39.35 0.48
N GLN A 2 5.95 39.52 1.63
CA GLN A 2 5.38 38.45 2.45
C GLN A 2 3.86 38.56 2.28
N ASN A 3 3.32 37.78 1.33
CA ASN A 3 1.88 37.77 1.08
C ASN A 3 1.24 36.77 2.06
N ARG A 4 0.76 37.27 3.20
CA ARG A 4 -0.19 36.57 4.06
C ARG A 4 -1.57 36.81 3.47
N ALA A 5 -2.26 35.74 3.06
CA ALA A 5 -3.66 35.82 2.64
C ALA A 5 -4.53 35.26 3.77
N GLU A 6 -5.15 36.14 4.54
CA GLU A 6 -6.26 35.80 5.45
C GLU A 6 -7.58 36.14 4.73
N GLU A 7 -8.61 35.31 4.97
CA GLU A 7 -10.08 35.56 4.87
C GLU A 7 -10.90 34.52 4.08
N CYS A 8 -12.14 34.33 4.57
CA CYS A 8 -13.10 33.22 4.38
C CYS A 8 -13.90 33.20 3.06
N GLY A 9 -14.33 31.99 2.66
CA GLY A 9 -15.51 31.74 1.80
C GLY A 9 -15.23 31.52 0.31
N CYS A 10 -15.61 30.35 -0.23
CA CYS A 10 -15.58 29.93 -1.65
C CYS A 10 -14.87 30.87 -2.65
N VAL A 11 -13.54 30.75 -2.77
CA VAL A 11 -12.78 31.40 -3.85
C VAL A 11 -11.95 30.34 -4.55
N GLU A 12 -12.08 30.19 -5.87
CA GLU A 12 -11.07 29.51 -6.69
C GLU A 12 -9.78 30.34 -6.62
N ARG A 13 -8.77 29.84 -5.89
CA ARG A 13 -7.50 30.55 -5.71
C ARG A 13 -6.41 29.88 -6.52
N LEU A 14 -5.89 30.60 -7.52
CA LEU A 14 -4.72 30.21 -8.31
C LEU A 14 -3.46 30.87 -7.75
N PHE A 15 -2.47 30.07 -7.41
CA PHE A 15 -1.15 30.50 -7.04
C PHE A 15 -0.09 29.93 -7.97
N VAL A 16 0.61 30.82 -8.67
CA VAL A 16 1.59 30.42 -9.69
C VAL A 16 2.93 30.06 -9.07
N SER A 17 3.43 30.87 -8.14
CA SER A 17 4.67 30.59 -7.42
C SER A 17 4.62 31.19 -6.03
N ILE A 18 4.70 30.33 -5.02
CA ILE A 18 4.82 30.73 -3.61
C ILE A 18 6.03 30.01 -3.02
N ARG A 19 6.73 30.66 -2.10
CA ARG A 19 7.72 29.95 -1.28
C ARG A 19 7.02 29.11 -0.23
N ASP A 20 6.30 29.76 0.68
CA ASP A 20 5.70 29.14 1.85
C ASP A 20 4.20 29.48 1.92
N PHE A 21 3.37 28.47 2.13
CA PHE A 21 1.94 28.62 2.45
C PHE A 21 1.66 27.98 3.82
N GLY A 22 0.96 28.72 4.66
CA GLY A 22 0.50 28.29 5.97
C GLY A 22 -0.96 28.70 6.14
N ASP A 23 -1.83 27.76 6.48
CA ASP A 23 -3.23 28.02 6.81
C ASP A 23 -3.63 27.21 8.06
N ASP A 24 -4.46 27.80 8.90
CA ASP A 24 -5.00 27.12 10.08
C ASP A 24 -6.32 26.39 9.75
N ARG A 25 -7.02 26.87 8.71
CA ARG A 25 -8.33 26.36 8.23
C ARG A 25 -8.54 26.67 6.75
N GLY A 26 -7.88 25.93 5.88
CA GLY A 26 -8.14 25.99 4.44
C GLY A 26 -9.51 25.41 4.07
N PHE A 27 -10.33 26.19 3.36
CA PHE A 27 -11.56 25.68 2.74
C PHE A 27 -11.66 26.09 1.26
N GLY A 28 -12.11 25.18 0.41
CA GLY A 28 -12.53 25.50 -0.96
C GLY A 28 -11.72 24.78 -2.04
N ALA A 29 -11.59 25.43 -3.19
CA ALA A 29 -10.87 24.91 -4.35
C ALA A 29 -9.60 25.72 -4.60
N TRP A 30 -8.45 25.06 -4.55
CA TRP A 30 -7.13 25.69 -4.59
C TRP A 30 -6.23 25.05 -5.63
N LEU A 31 -5.48 25.88 -6.34
CA LEU A 31 -4.51 25.46 -7.34
C LEU A 31 -3.15 26.09 -7.08
N PHE A 32 -2.14 25.25 -6.82
CA PHE A 32 -0.75 25.65 -6.66
C PHE A 32 0.10 25.06 -7.79
N VAL A 33 0.64 25.93 -8.65
CA VAL A 33 1.52 25.50 -9.74
C VAL A 33 2.93 25.19 -9.19
N SER A 34 3.48 26.08 -8.37
CA SER A 34 4.76 25.84 -7.71
C SER A 34 4.72 26.40 -6.30
N ILE A 35 4.97 25.54 -5.33
CA ILE A 35 5.08 25.90 -3.93
C ILE A 35 6.24 25.13 -3.30
N ARG A 36 7.08 25.79 -2.49
CA ARG A 36 8.20 25.10 -1.86
C ARG A 36 7.76 24.33 -0.61
N GLU A 37 7.02 25.01 0.27
CA GLU A 37 6.51 24.43 1.51
C GLU A 37 5.02 24.75 1.69
N PHE A 38 4.21 23.72 1.94
CA PHE A 38 2.81 23.84 2.33
C PHE A 38 2.61 23.25 3.73
N ARG A 39 1.92 24.00 4.58
CA ARG A 39 1.48 23.55 5.90
C ARG A 39 0.03 23.97 6.09
N ASP A 40 -0.80 23.04 6.50
CA ASP A 40 -2.19 23.32 6.83
C ASP A 40 -2.64 22.50 8.03
N ASP A 41 -3.19 23.15 9.04
CA ASP A 41 -3.72 22.46 10.20
C ASP A 41 -5.01 21.70 9.85
N ARG A 42 -5.83 22.29 8.95
CA ARG A 42 -7.17 21.78 8.61
C ARG A 42 -7.60 22.20 7.20
N GLY A 43 -7.33 21.32 6.25
CA GLY A 43 -7.69 21.52 4.85
C GLY A 43 -8.97 20.80 4.48
N PHE A 44 -9.93 21.52 3.90
CA PHE A 44 -11.19 20.98 3.40
C PHE A 44 -11.43 21.39 1.96
N GLY A 45 -11.70 20.43 1.07
CA GLY A 45 -12.13 20.70 -0.31
C GLY A 45 -11.21 20.09 -1.36
N MET A 46 -10.99 20.81 -2.46
CA MET A 46 -10.25 20.35 -3.63
C MET A 46 -8.93 21.11 -3.74
N TRP A 47 -7.80 20.42 -3.63
CA TRP A 47 -6.48 21.06 -3.61
C TRP A 47 -5.56 20.40 -4.63
N LEU A 48 -5.22 21.13 -5.70
CA LEU A 48 -4.34 20.65 -6.77
C LEU A 48 -2.94 21.25 -6.64
N PHE A 49 -1.93 20.39 -6.63
CA PHE A 49 -0.52 20.76 -6.57
C PHE A 49 0.24 20.21 -7.77
N VAL A 50 0.86 21.09 -8.56
CA VAL A 50 1.70 20.64 -9.68
C VAL A 50 3.11 20.32 -9.21
N SER A 51 3.77 21.20 -8.46
CA SER A 51 5.08 20.93 -7.89
C SER A 51 5.17 21.42 -6.46
N ILE A 52 5.42 20.47 -5.55
CA ILE A 52 5.56 20.75 -4.12
C ILE A 52 6.63 19.86 -3.46
N PRO A 53 7.82 20.39 -3.14
CA PRO A 53 8.82 19.65 -2.41
C PRO A 53 8.33 19.19 -1.03
N ASP A 54 7.77 20.08 -0.21
CA ASP A 54 7.41 19.75 1.16
C ASP A 54 5.92 20.05 1.40
N PHE A 55 5.13 19.00 1.63
CA PHE A 55 3.72 19.10 1.99
C PHE A 55 3.47 18.51 3.38
N ARG A 56 2.78 19.27 4.23
CA ARG A 56 2.30 18.80 5.53
C ARG A 56 0.87 19.22 5.77
N VAL A 57 0.05 18.30 6.24
CA VAL A 57 -1.30 18.60 6.71
C VAL A 57 -1.61 17.82 7.98
N ASP A 58 -2.20 18.48 8.99
CA ASP A 58 -2.57 17.79 10.23
C ASP A 58 -3.93 17.09 10.10
N ARG A 59 -4.82 17.65 9.28
CA ARG A 59 -6.13 17.09 8.91
C ARG A 59 -6.52 17.52 7.50
N GLY A 60 -6.46 16.59 6.55
CA GLY A 60 -6.93 16.82 5.18
C GLY A 60 -8.27 16.13 4.92
N PHE A 61 -9.27 16.84 4.41
CA PHE A 61 -10.53 16.28 3.95
C PHE A 61 -10.84 16.73 2.51
N GLY A 62 -11.11 15.78 1.62
CA GLY A 62 -11.58 16.08 0.27
C GLY A 62 -10.73 15.43 -0.81
N ALA A 63 -10.41 16.16 -1.87
CA ALA A 63 -9.70 15.64 -3.03
C ALA A 63 -8.39 16.38 -3.28
N TRP A 64 -7.29 15.62 -3.30
CA TRP A 64 -5.93 16.15 -3.26
C TRP A 64 -5.02 15.51 -4.32
N PRO A 65 -5.05 16.02 -5.57
CA PRO A 65 -4.13 15.62 -6.62
C PRO A 65 -2.78 16.34 -6.55
N PHE A 66 -1.72 15.57 -6.75
CA PHE A 66 -0.32 15.97 -6.80
C PHE A 66 0.35 15.43 -8.06
N VAL A 67 0.97 16.30 -8.85
CA VAL A 67 1.77 15.88 -10.00
C VAL A 67 3.19 15.50 -9.55
N SER A 68 3.87 16.37 -8.83
CA SER A 68 5.20 16.09 -8.27
C SER A 68 5.26 16.54 -6.83
N ASN A 69 5.52 15.57 -5.94
CA ASN A 69 5.77 15.81 -4.53
C ASN A 69 7.11 15.17 -4.14
N ARG A 70 7.90 15.79 -3.27
CA ARG A 70 9.08 15.10 -2.71
C ARG A 70 8.73 14.47 -1.37
N ASP A 71 8.32 15.26 -0.40
CA ASP A 71 8.05 14.84 0.96
C ASP A 71 6.60 15.18 1.34
N PHE A 72 5.77 14.17 1.51
CA PHE A 72 4.38 14.30 1.97
C PHE A 72 4.24 13.76 3.39
N ARG A 73 3.57 14.54 4.25
CA ARG A 73 3.16 14.11 5.59
C ARG A 73 1.71 14.49 5.85
N ASP A 74 0.94 13.53 6.33
CA ASP A 74 -0.43 13.73 6.79
C ASP A 74 -0.65 13.03 8.12
N ASP A 75 -1.18 13.74 9.10
CA ASP A 75 -1.52 13.12 10.39
C ASP A 75 -2.89 12.42 10.31
N ARG A 76 -3.82 12.94 9.49
CA ARG A 76 -5.20 12.46 9.33
C ARG A 76 -5.78 12.87 7.97
N GLY A 77 -5.69 11.98 7.00
CA GLY A 77 -6.29 12.15 5.68
C GLY A 77 -7.65 11.48 5.55
N PHE A 78 -8.63 12.18 5.00
CA PHE A 78 -9.90 11.61 4.56
C PHE A 78 -10.25 12.05 3.14
N GLY A 79 -10.56 11.09 2.28
CA GLY A 79 -11.11 11.37 0.95
C GLY A 79 -10.30 10.74 -0.18
N MET A 80 -10.07 11.49 -1.25
CA MET A 80 -9.40 11.00 -2.45
C MET A 80 -8.06 11.69 -2.65
N TRP A 81 -7.00 10.90 -2.75
CA TRP A 81 -5.64 11.40 -2.90
C TRP A 81 -5.00 10.76 -4.13
N LEU A 82 -4.37 11.60 -4.96
CA LEU A 82 -3.74 11.18 -6.20
C LEU A 82 -2.32 11.70 -6.25
N PHE A 83 -1.34 10.83 -6.46
CA PHE A 83 0.06 11.20 -6.64
C PHE A 83 0.58 10.60 -7.94
N VAL A 84 1.01 11.45 -8.87
CA VAL A 84 1.69 10.99 -10.08
C VAL A 84 3.14 10.60 -9.77
N SER A 85 3.87 11.47 -9.07
CA SER A 85 5.22 11.16 -8.60
C SER A 85 5.41 11.68 -7.19
N ILE A 86 5.84 10.79 -6.30
CA ILE A 86 6.22 11.13 -4.94
C ILE A 86 7.50 10.39 -4.53
N ARG A 87 8.38 11.06 -3.77
CA ARG A 87 9.55 10.39 -3.22
C ARG A 87 9.22 9.72 -1.90
N ASP A 88 8.78 10.49 -0.92
CA ASP A 88 8.57 10.04 0.46
C ASP A 88 7.14 10.37 0.89
N PHE A 89 6.35 9.35 1.17
CA PHE A 89 4.99 9.47 1.71
C PHE A 89 4.93 8.93 3.12
N ARG A 90 4.38 9.73 4.04
CA ARG A 90 4.06 9.32 5.40
C ARG A 90 2.65 9.76 5.75
N ASP A 91 1.86 8.84 6.26
CA ASP A 91 0.55 9.16 6.81
C ASP A 91 0.27 8.36 8.09
N ASP A 92 -0.14 9.06 9.14
CA ASP A 92 -0.44 8.41 10.41
C ASP A 92 -1.82 7.72 10.35
N ARG A 93 -2.80 8.35 9.67
CA ARG A 93 -4.19 7.88 9.61
C ARG A 93 -4.92 8.31 8.34
N GLY A 94 -4.82 7.49 7.30
CA GLY A 94 -5.51 7.71 6.03
C GLY A 94 -6.80 6.90 5.91
N PHE A 95 -7.87 7.56 5.50
CA PHE A 95 -9.14 6.95 5.13
C PHE A 95 -9.59 7.38 3.74
N GLY A 96 -9.96 6.43 2.89
CA GLY A 96 -10.61 6.70 1.62
C GLY A 96 -9.90 6.04 0.43
N MET A 97 -9.74 6.79 -0.65
CA MET A 97 -9.16 6.30 -1.91
C MET A 97 -7.82 6.97 -2.17
N TRP A 98 -6.79 6.16 -2.38
CA TRP A 98 -5.44 6.65 -2.64
C TRP A 98 -4.87 6.00 -3.89
N LEU A 99 -4.34 6.82 -4.79
CA LEU A 99 -3.73 6.37 -6.05
C LEU A 99 -2.32 6.94 -6.18
N PHE A 100 -1.35 6.04 -6.35
CA PHE A 100 0.05 6.36 -6.58
C PHE A 100 0.52 5.75 -7.89
N VAL A 101 0.98 6.59 -8.82
CA VAL A 101 1.58 6.11 -10.07
C VAL A 101 3.04 5.73 -9.83
N SER A 102 3.83 6.60 -9.21
CA SER A 102 5.21 6.29 -8.83
C SER A 102 5.53 6.83 -7.44
N ILE A 103 5.99 5.93 -6.58
CA ILE A 103 6.44 6.26 -5.23
C ILE A 103 7.74 5.53 -4.91
N ARG A 104 8.67 6.21 -4.23
CA ARG A 104 9.87 5.55 -3.74
C ARG A 104 9.60 4.91 -2.38
N ASP A 105 9.27 5.70 -1.38
CA ASP A 105 9.12 5.27 0.00
C ASP A 105 7.72 5.59 0.52
N PHE A 106 6.97 4.56 0.91
CA PHE A 106 5.62 4.69 1.47
C PHE A 106 5.57 4.13 2.88
N ARG A 107 5.03 4.91 3.81
CA ARG A 107 4.79 4.49 5.19
C ARG A 107 3.43 4.96 5.67
N VAL A 108 2.64 4.03 6.21
CA VAL A 108 1.37 4.36 6.87
C VAL A 108 1.21 3.62 8.18
N ASP A 109 0.89 4.34 9.25
CA ASP A 109 0.62 3.71 10.53
C ASP A 109 -0.77 3.05 10.53
N ARG A 110 -1.79 3.73 9.98
CA ARG A 110 -3.16 3.19 9.87
C ARG A 110 -3.85 3.62 8.58
N GLY A 111 -3.94 2.71 7.61
CA GLY A 111 -4.64 2.96 6.35
C GLY A 111 -5.96 2.21 6.26
N PHE A 112 -7.03 2.90 5.88
CA PHE A 112 -8.36 2.33 5.67
C PHE A 112 -8.90 2.72 4.28
N GLY A 113 -9.42 1.76 3.52
CA GLY A 113 -10.11 2.02 2.26
C GLY A 113 -9.44 1.34 1.07
N ALA A 114 -9.36 2.04 -0.06
CA ALA A 114 -8.85 1.50 -1.31
C ALA A 114 -7.56 2.21 -1.71
N TRP A 115 -6.50 1.43 -1.93
CA TRP A 115 -5.18 1.93 -2.29
C TRP A 115 -4.69 1.25 -3.56
N LEU A 116 -4.18 2.03 -4.51
CA LEU A 116 -3.67 1.55 -5.78
C LEU A 116 -2.27 2.10 -6.03
N PHE A 117 -1.32 1.19 -6.27
CA PHE A 117 0.07 1.50 -6.55
C PHE A 117 0.49 0.89 -7.88
N VAL A 118 0.89 1.72 -8.83
CA VAL A 118 1.46 1.25 -10.11
C VAL A 118 2.92 0.86 -9.92
N SER A 119 3.73 1.74 -9.34
CA SER A 119 5.12 1.44 -9.00
C SER A 119 5.47 2.01 -7.65
N ILE A 120 5.96 1.15 -6.77
CA ILE A 120 6.44 1.50 -5.45
C ILE A 120 7.74 0.76 -5.17
N ARG A 121 8.75 1.43 -4.62
CA ARG A 121 10.01 0.76 -4.28
C ARG A 121 9.93 0.07 -2.92
N ASP A 122 9.55 0.83 -1.91
CA ASP A 122 9.52 0.43 -0.51
C ASP A 122 8.16 0.75 0.10
N PHE A 123 7.44 -0.27 0.57
CA PHE A 123 6.14 -0.13 1.23
C PHE A 123 6.20 -0.66 2.66
N ARG A 124 5.68 0.13 3.61
CA ARG A 124 5.50 -0.29 4.99
C ARG A 124 4.15 0.17 5.52
N VAL A 125 3.41 -0.74 6.13
CA VAL A 125 2.16 -0.41 6.82
C VAL A 125 2.07 -1.12 8.15
N ASP A 126 1.81 -0.38 9.22
CA ASP A 126 1.62 -1.00 10.53
C ASP A 126 0.22 -1.64 10.64
N ARG A 127 -0.80 -0.95 10.10
CA ARG A 127 -2.19 -1.46 10.05
C ARG A 127 -2.90 -1.04 8.77
N GLY A 128 -3.15 -2.00 7.88
CA GLY A 128 -3.87 -1.76 6.63
C GLY A 128 -5.20 -2.50 6.59
N PHE A 129 -6.29 -1.78 6.31
CA PHE A 129 -7.63 -2.35 6.17
C PHE A 129 -8.25 -1.95 4.83
N GLY A 130 -8.79 -2.92 4.09
CA GLY A 130 -9.52 -2.69 2.84
C GLY A 130 -8.85 -3.34 1.64
N ALA A 131 -8.87 -2.66 0.50
CA ALA A 131 -8.37 -3.19 -0.77
C ALA A 131 -7.07 -2.47 -1.17
N TRP A 132 -6.01 -3.23 -1.41
CA TRP A 132 -4.69 -2.69 -1.74
C TRP A 132 -4.12 -3.39 -2.97
N LEU A 133 -4.03 -2.67 -4.10
CA LEU A 133 -3.54 -3.24 -5.35
C LEU A 133 -2.14 -2.72 -5.68
N PHE A 134 -1.25 -3.65 -6.04
CA PHE A 134 0.13 -3.36 -6.40
C PHE A 134 0.49 -3.98 -7.74
N VAL A 135 0.96 -3.15 -8.68
CA VAL A 135 1.47 -3.65 -9.95
C VAL A 135 2.95 -4.04 -9.82
N SER A 136 3.80 -3.17 -9.29
CA SER A 136 5.22 -3.49 -9.08
C SER A 136 5.72 -2.98 -7.73
N ILE A 137 6.24 -3.90 -6.93
CA ILE A 137 6.77 -3.63 -5.59
C ILE A 137 7.98 -4.51 -5.24
N PRO A 138 9.20 -3.96 -5.21
CA PRO A 138 10.36 -4.68 -4.71
C PRO A 138 10.22 -5.08 -3.25
N ASP A 139 9.94 -4.13 -2.34
CA ASP A 139 9.95 -4.39 -0.91
C ASP A 139 8.60 -4.06 -0.28
N PHE A 140 7.89 -5.08 0.19
CA PHE A 140 6.61 -4.96 0.88
C PHE A 140 6.71 -5.46 2.32
N ARG A 141 6.26 -4.65 3.27
CA ARG A 141 6.10 -5.04 4.67
C ARG A 141 4.76 -4.58 5.24
N VAL A 142 4.09 -5.46 5.96
CA VAL A 142 2.89 -5.12 6.71
C VAL A 142 2.89 -5.82 8.08
N ASP A 143 2.58 -5.09 9.15
CA ASP A 143 2.52 -5.69 10.49
C ASP A 143 1.14 -6.30 10.78
N ARG A 144 0.08 -5.68 10.22
CA ARG A 144 -1.31 -6.16 10.30
C ARG A 144 -2.07 -5.77 9.03
N GLY A 145 -2.30 -6.72 8.14
CA GLY A 145 -3.11 -6.53 6.94
C GLY A 145 -4.49 -7.18 7.07
N PHE A 146 -5.56 -6.46 6.74
CA PHE A 146 -6.92 -7.00 6.63
C PHE A 146 -7.56 -6.60 5.30
N GLY A 147 -8.05 -7.58 4.53
CA GLY A 147 -8.85 -7.33 3.34
C GLY A 147 -8.29 -8.01 2.08
N ALA A 148 -8.27 -7.30 0.96
CA ALA A 148 -7.91 -7.85 -0.35
C ALA A 148 -6.61 -7.21 -0.87
N TRP A 149 -5.61 -8.05 -1.17
CA TRP A 149 -4.26 -7.60 -1.51
C TRP A 149 -3.73 -8.30 -2.77
N PRO A 150 -4.09 -7.84 -3.97
CA PRO A 150 -3.50 -8.32 -5.22
C PRO A 150 -2.16 -7.66 -5.57
N PHE A 151 -1.21 -8.51 -5.98
CA PHE A 151 0.13 -8.16 -6.43
C PHE A 151 0.42 -8.77 -7.80
N VAL A 152 0.84 -7.95 -8.76
CA VAL A 152 1.30 -8.45 -10.06
C VAL A 152 2.78 -8.88 -9.98
N SER A 153 3.65 -8.02 -9.48
CA SER A 153 5.06 -8.33 -9.29
C SER A 153 5.53 -7.86 -7.92
N ASN A 154 5.98 -8.80 -7.11
CA ASN A 154 6.60 -8.54 -5.82
C ASN A 154 7.97 -9.22 -5.75
N ARG A 155 8.99 -8.57 -5.18
CA ARG A 155 10.27 -9.25 -4.95
C ARG A 155 10.31 -9.83 -3.54
N ASP A 156 10.20 -9.00 -2.52
CA ASP A 156 10.34 -9.35 -1.12
C ASP A 156 9.07 -8.95 -0.36
N PHE A 157 8.29 -9.95 0.06
CA PHE A 157 7.08 -9.77 0.86
C PHE A 157 7.30 -10.25 2.29
N ARG A 158 6.90 -9.41 3.26
CA ARG A 158 6.83 -9.77 4.67
C ARG A 158 5.51 -9.33 5.28
N ASP A 159 4.86 -10.24 5.98
CA ASP A 159 3.65 -9.97 6.76
C ASP A 159 3.78 -10.60 8.15
N ASP A 160 3.51 -9.83 9.20
CA ASP A 160 3.50 -10.38 10.55
C ASP A 160 2.14 -11.00 10.89
N ARG A 161 1.04 -10.45 10.34
CA ARG A 161 -0.36 -10.84 10.59
C ARG A 161 -1.27 -10.42 9.44
N GLY A 162 -1.49 -11.35 8.50
CA GLY A 162 -2.43 -11.17 7.40
C GLY A 162 -3.78 -11.80 7.66
N PHE A 163 -4.85 -11.08 7.33
CA PHE A 163 -6.21 -11.63 7.26
C PHE A 163 -6.86 -11.24 5.94
N GLY A 164 -7.44 -12.21 5.23
CA GLY A 164 -8.30 -11.96 4.08
C GLY A 164 -7.84 -12.67 2.82
N MET A 165 -7.89 -11.97 1.68
CA MET A 165 -7.57 -12.52 0.38
C MET A 165 -6.28 -11.90 -0.17
N TRP A 166 -5.31 -12.75 -0.48
CA TRP A 166 -4.03 -12.35 -1.02
C TRP A 166 -3.77 -13.06 -2.34
N LEU A 167 -3.36 -12.30 -3.35
CA LEU A 167 -3.09 -12.80 -4.69
C LEU A 167 -1.70 -12.33 -5.14
N PHE A 168 -0.85 -13.26 -5.56
CA PHE A 168 0.46 -12.97 -6.12
C PHE A 168 0.59 -13.61 -7.50
N VAL A 169 0.76 -12.81 -8.54
CA VAL A 169 1.06 -13.32 -9.89
C VAL A 169 2.52 -13.75 -9.96
N SER A 170 3.44 -12.91 -9.50
CA SER A 170 4.86 -13.26 -9.40
C SER A 170 5.45 -12.73 -8.10
N ILE A 171 6.07 -13.64 -7.34
CA ILE A 171 6.80 -13.29 -6.13
C ILE A 171 8.11 -14.04 -6.02
N ARG A 172 9.18 -13.36 -5.61
CA ARG A 172 10.46 -14.04 -5.38
C ARG A 172 10.53 -14.61 -3.97
N ASP A 173 10.40 -13.79 -2.95
CA ASP A 173 10.58 -14.17 -1.55
C ASP A 173 9.34 -13.79 -0.75
N PHE A 174 8.63 -14.79 -0.22
CA PHE A 174 7.46 -14.62 0.62
C PHE A 174 7.74 -15.11 2.04
N ARG A 175 7.45 -14.25 3.02
CA ARG A 175 7.48 -14.60 4.44
C ARG A 175 6.22 -14.09 5.12
N ASP A 176 5.55 -14.97 5.84
CA ASP A 176 4.43 -14.58 6.69
C ASP A 176 4.49 -15.31 8.04
N ASP A 177 4.40 -14.55 9.13
CA ASP A 177 4.42 -15.13 10.47
C ASP A 177 3.05 -15.74 10.82
N ARG A 178 1.94 -15.08 10.42
CA ARG A 178 0.58 -15.47 10.78
C ARG A 178 -0.47 -15.03 9.74
N GLY A 179 -0.64 -15.85 8.71
CA GLY A 179 -1.65 -15.64 7.68
C GLY A 179 -2.95 -16.39 7.95
N PHE A 180 -4.07 -15.70 7.83
CA PHE A 180 -5.42 -16.25 7.84
C PHE A 180 -6.19 -15.88 6.57
N GLY A 181 -6.83 -16.85 5.92
CA GLY A 181 -7.77 -16.61 4.82
C GLY A 181 -7.40 -17.34 3.54
N MET A 182 -7.54 -16.67 2.40
CA MET A 182 -7.28 -17.23 1.08
C MET A 182 -6.03 -16.63 0.47
N TRP A 183 -5.09 -17.49 0.08
CA TRP A 183 -3.83 -17.10 -0.53
C TRP A 183 -3.65 -17.82 -1.85
N LEU A 184 -3.39 -17.06 -2.91
CA LEU A 184 -3.18 -17.58 -4.27
C LEU A 184 -1.84 -17.09 -4.82
N PHE A 185 -1.00 -18.03 -5.21
CA PHE A 185 0.30 -17.80 -5.83
C PHE A 185 0.36 -18.44 -7.21
N VAL A 186 0.57 -17.64 -8.25
CA VAL A 186 0.78 -18.15 -9.62
C VAL A 186 2.23 -18.60 -9.79
N SER A 187 3.19 -17.76 -9.43
CA SER A 187 4.61 -18.12 -9.44
C SER A 187 5.33 -17.59 -8.21
N ILE A 188 5.94 -18.49 -7.47
CA ILE A 188 6.74 -18.16 -6.28
C ILE A 188 8.06 -18.93 -6.27
N ARG A 189 9.15 -18.23 -5.92
CA ARG A 189 10.45 -18.88 -5.76
C ARG A 189 10.63 -19.42 -4.35
N ASP A 190 10.56 -18.57 -3.34
CA ASP A 190 10.86 -18.91 -1.95
C ASP A 190 9.65 -18.58 -1.07
N PHE A 191 9.04 -19.59 -0.45
CA PHE A 191 7.88 -19.44 0.42
C PHE A 191 8.17 -19.93 1.84
N ARG A 192 7.88 -19.09 2.84
CA ARG A 192 7.99 -19.43 4.25
C ARG A 192 6.79 -18.91 5.04
N VAL A 193 6.16 -19.79 5.81
CA VAL A 193 5.10 -19.40 6.75
C VAL A 193 5.30 -20.06 8.11
N ASP A 194 5.23 -19.29 9.18
CA ASP A 194 5.32 -19.85 10.53
C ASP A 194 3.96 -20.44 10.96
N ARG A 195 2.86 -19.72 10.71
CA ARG A 195 1.49 -20.17 11.03
C ARG A 195 0.47 -19.78 9.96
N GLY A 196 0.06 -20.72 9.12
CA GLY A 196 -0.94 -20.51 8.08
C GLY A 196 -2.29 -21.15 8.42
N PHE A 197 -3.38 -20.39 8.29
CA PHE A 197 -4.76 -20.86 8.47
C PHE A 197 -5.62 -20.51 7.24
N GLY A 198 -6.32 -21.48 6.67
CA GLY A 198 -7.26 -21.25 5.58
C GLY A 198 -6.90 -22.01 4.29
N ALA A 199 -7.08 -21.37 3.14
CA ALA A 199 -6.88 -22.00 1.83
C ALA A 199 -5.68 -21.38 1.10
N TRP A 200 -4.73 -22.22 0.72
CA TRP A 200 -3.50 -21.83 0.05
C TRP A 200 -3.39 -22.58 -1.29
N LEU A 201 -3.29 -21.83 -2.38
CA LEU A 201 -3.22 -22.36 -3.74
C LEU A 201 -1.93 -21.90 -4.43
N PHE A 202 -1.17 -22.86 -4.95
CA PHE A 202 0.08 -22.64 -5.66
C PHE A 202 0.03 -23.25 -7.06
N VAL A 203 0.22 -22.44 -8.09
CA VAL A 203 0.39 -22.94 -9.46
C VAL A 203 1.81 -23.42 -9.68
N SER A 204 2.81 -22.59 -9.35
CA SER A 204 4.23 -22.95 -9.43
C SER A 204 5.01 -22.43 -8.23
N ILE A 205 5.71 -23.34 -7.54
CA ILE A 205 6.58 -23.02 -6.42
C ILE A 205 7.92 -23.77 -6.52
N ARG A 206 9.02 -23.12 -6.14
CA ARG A 206 10.33 -23.77 -6.04
C ARG A 206 10.60 -24.28 -4.63
N ASP A 207 10.74 -23.37 -3.67
CA ASP A 207 11.10 -23.67 -2.30
C ASP A 207 9.94 -23.36 -1.35
N PHE A 208 9.56 -24.34 -0.52
CA PHE A 208 8.38 -24.25 0.35
C PHE A 208 8.71 -24.70 1.77
N ARG A 209 8.37 -23.88 2.76
CA ARG A 209 8.42 -24.21 4.19
C ARG A 209 7.21 -23.68 4.94
N VAL A 210 6.62 -24.53 5.77
CA VAL A 210 5.56 -24.17 6.71
C VAL A 210 5.80 -24.85 8.04
N ASP A 211 5.86 -24.08 9.13
CA ASP A 211 6.07 -24.65 10.47
C ASP A 211 4.77 -25.21 11.05
N ARG A 212 3.67 -24.46 10.96
CA ARG A 212 2.33 -24.89 11.37
C ARG A 212 1.29 -24.43 10.33
N GLY A 213 0.50 -25.38 9.85
CA GLY A 213 -0.55 -25.10 8.88
C GLY A 213 -1.85 -25.82 9.23
N PHE A 214 -2.97 -25.12 9.14
CA PHE A 214 -4.31 -25.70 9.24
C PHE A 214 -5.18 -25.22 8.07
N GLY A 215 -5.92 -26.14 7.46
CA GLY A 215 -6.74 -25.89 6.29
C GLY A 215 -6.24 -26.59 5.03
N MET A 216 -6.55 -26.01 3.87
CA MET A 216 -6.35 -26.64 2.56
C MET A 216 -5.11 -26.09 1.88
N TRP A 217 -4.24 -26.99 1.41
CA TRP A 217 -3.04 -26.65 0.65
C TRP A 217 -3.07 -27.39 -0.68
N LEU A 218 -3.17 -26.65 -1.78
CA LEU A 218 -3.27 -27.19 -3.13
C LEU A 218 -2.09 -26.72 -3.99
N PHE A 219 -1.44 -27.69 -4.65
CA PHE A 219 -0.28 -27.44 -5.50
C PHE A 219 -0.47 -28.06 -6.88
N ALA A 220 -0.30 -27.26 -7.93
CA ALA A 220 -0.25 -27.76 -9.30
C ALA A 220 1.18 -28.19 -9.70
N SER A 221 2.22 -27.42 -9.34
CA SER A 221 3.61 -27.74 -9.63
C SER A 221 4.56 -27.28 -8.52
N ILE A 222 5.41 -28.18 -8.04
CA ILE A 222 6.45 -27.93 -7.02
C ILE A 222 7.80 -28.42 -7.56
N ARG A 223 8.84 -27.58 -7.49
CA ARG A 223 10.22 -27.92 -7.88
C ARG A 223 11.20 -27.59 -6.75
N GLY A 224 11.37 -28.47 -5.77
CA GLY A 224 12.33 -28.29 -4.68
C GLY A 224 12.17 -29.31 -3.55
N TYR A 225 13.16 -29.37 -2.66
CA TYR A 225 13.21 -30.29 -1.51
C TYR A 225 12.17 -29.91 -0.44
N LEU A 226 11.37 -30.89 0.00
CA LEU A 226 10.49 -30.81 1.16
C LEU A 226 11.27 -31.16 2.44
N PRO A 227 11.33 -30.29 3.45
CA PRO A 227 11.36 -30.74 4.83
C PRO A 227 9.96 -30.56 5.43
N LEU A 228 9.32 -31.70 5.72
CA LEU A 228 8.29 -31.87 6.75
C LEU A 228 7.11 -30.90 6.72
N CYS A 229 6.07 -31.23 5.95
CA CYS A 229 4.71 -30.90 6.38
C CYS A 229 4.44 -31.64 7.70
N ARG A 230 4.73 -31.03 8.86
CA ARG A 230 4.16 -31.46 10.15
C ARG A 230 2.75 -30.86 10.25
N THR A 231 1.84 -31.33 9.40
CA THR A 231 0.44 -30.93 9.45
C THR A 231 -0.27 -31.68 10.57
N THR A 232 -0.39 -31.06 11.74
CA THR A 232 -1.48 -31.41 12.66
C THR A 232 -2.76 -30.75 12.13
N GLY A 233 -3.46 -31.42 11.20
CA GLY A 233 -4.83 -31.08 10.81
C GLY A 233 -5.07 -30.41 9.43
N GLY A 234 -4.13 -30.48 8.48
CA GLY A 234 -4.31 -29.98 7.10
C GLY A 234 -4.23 -31.09 6.06
N VAL A 235 -4.93 -30.94 4.93
CA VAL A 235 -4.86 -31.86 3.78
C VAL A 235 -4.01 -31.23 2.68
N CYS A 236 -2.93 -31.92 2.30
CA CYS A 236 -2.09 -31.52 1.16
C CYS A 236 -2.52 -32.31 -0.08
N PHE A 237 -3.00 -31.62 -1.10
CA PHE A 237 -3.29 -32.21 -2.40
C PHE A 237 -2.22 -31.80 -3.41
N ARG A 238 -1.53 -32.80 -3.96
CA ARG A 238 -0.72 -32.65 -5.17
C ARG A 238 -1.59 -33.05 -6.35
N SER A 239 -1.95 -32.09 -7.21
CA SER A 239 -2.52 -32.43 -8.51
C SER A 239 -1.40 -33.02 -9.37
N ALA A 240 -1.60 -34.24 -9.88
CA ALA A 240 -0.65 -34.85 -10.81
C ALA A 240 -0.62 -34.03 -12.10
N SER A 241 0.59 -33.67 -12.55
CA SER A 241 0.75 -33.06 -13.87
C SER A 241 0.28 -34.05 -14.93
N PHE A 242 -0.80 -33.72 -15.65
CA PHE A 242 -1.09 -34.37 -16.91
C PHE A 242 0.01 -33.98 -17.89
N GLY A 243 0.84 -34.96 -18.25
CA GLY A 243 1.88 -34.78 -19.25
C GLY A 243 1.28 -34.46 -20.62
N LYS A 244 1.99 -33.61 -21.35
CA LYS A 244 2.17 -33.70 -22.80
C LYS A 244 3.63 -33.39 -23.10
#